data_AF-A0A8T4G3S3-F1
#
_entry.id   AF-A0A8T4G3S3-F1
#
_cell.length_a   1.000
_cell.length_b   1.000
_cell.length_c   1.000
_cell.angle_alpha   90.00
_cell.angle_beta   90.00
_cell.angle_gamma   90.00
#
_symmetry.space_group_name_H-M   'P 1'
#
loop_
_entity.id
_entity.type
_entity.pdbx_description
1 polymer ?
#
loop_
_entity_poly.entity_id
_entity_poly.type
_entity_poly.pdbx_seq_one_letter_code
_entity_poly.pdbx_strand_id
1 'polypeptide(L)'
;MVKLQAHSVKIRTFIHATEDPEKVLEALETLFPEDLSPQDVDFEIIETEGYFGNPILVMDAEIKRSKNVRRFLENLKALLSEEDKTYLMEHAEEKVDETGTFYIRFDKQKAYLGEVKVTEGEDVIHVRIKVKAFPMKKESVVKSVKEWLSE
;
A
#
# COMPACT_ATOMS: atom_id res chain seq x y z
N MET A 1 -5.52 4.28 -21.72
CA MET A 1 -4.88 3.91 -20.45
C MET A 1 -5.25 4.95 -19.40
N VAL A 2 -6.31 4.70 -18.65
CA VAL A 2 -6.74 5.45 -17.48
C VAL A 2 -5.66 5.31 -16.40
N LYS A 3 -5.06 6.44 -16.01
CA LYS A 3 -4.03 6.46 -14.96
C LYS A 3 -4.68 6.93 -13.66
N LEU A 4 -4.66 6.10 -12.63
CA LEU A 4 -5.04 6.50 -11.29
C LEU A 4 -4.12 7.63 -10.83
N GLN A 5 -4.71 8.70 -10.32
CA GLN A 5 -3.98 9.80 -9.74
C GLN A 5 -4.18 9.79 -8.23
N ALA A 6 -3.12 10.11 -7.48
CA ALA A 6 -3.19 10.21 -6.03
C ALA A 6 -2.38 11.43 -5.53
N HIS A 7 -2.76 11.94 -4.37
CA HIS A 7 -2.04 12.97 -3.62
C HIS A 7 -0.80 12.40 -2.95
N SER A 8 -0.94 11.25 -2.31
CA SER A 8 0.15 10.53 -1.66
C SER A 8 -0.15 9.04 -1.56
N VAL A 9 0.90 8.27 -1.27
CA VAL A 9 0.82 6.87 -0.88
C VAL A 9 1.51 6.74 0.47
N LYS A 10 0.84 6.11 1.44
CA LYS A 10 1.41 5.74 2.74
C LYS A 10 1.46 4.24 2.86
N ILE A 11 2.60 3.71 3.26
CA ILE A 11 2.83 2.28 3.47
C ILE A 11 3.18 2.12 4.95
N ARG A 12 2.51 1.20 5.63
CA ARG A 12 2.75 0.93 7.05
C ARG A 12 2.85 -0.57 7.31
N THR A 13 3.77 -0.98 8.16
CA THR A 13 3.75 -2.32 8.75
C THR A 13 4.16 -2.28 10.21
N PHE A 14 3.90 -3.39 10.91
CA PHE A 14 4.34 -3.62 12.27
C PHE A 14 5.43 -4.70 12.27
N ILE A 15 6.44 -4.51 13.12
CA ILE A 15 7.51 -5.46 13.37
C ILE A 15 7.37 -5.89 14.82
N HIS A 16 6.98 -7.15 15.01
CA HIS A 16 6.85 -7.75 16.32
C HIS A 16 8.22 -8.13 16.88
N ALA A 17 8.33 -8.24 18.22
CA ALA A 17 9.59 -8.58 18.89
C ALA A 17 10.23 -9.91 18.44
N THR A 18 9.45 -10.82 17.86
CA THR A 18 9.92 -12.11 17.33
C THR A 18 10.40 -12.03 15.88
N GLU A 19 10.25 -10.88 15.24
CA GLU A 19 10.62 -10.68 13.84
C GLU A 19 11.97 -9.98 13.72
N ASP A 20 12.59 -10.20 12.57
CA ASP A 20 13.83 -9.55 12.19
C ASP A 20 13.49 -8.27 11.40
N PRO A 21 13.82 -7.06 11.92
CA PRO A 21 13.53 -5.81 11.23
C PRO A 21 14.09 -5.73 9.82
N GLU A 22 15.27 -6.31 9.56
CA GLU A 22 15.91 -6.28 8.24
C GLU A 22 15.07 -7.07 7.22
N LYS A 23 14.56 -8.24 7.60
CA LYS A 23 13.69 -9.05 6.73
C LYS A 23 12.35 -8.39 6.47
N VAL A 24 11.82 -7.65 7.44
CA VAL A 24 10.59 -6.89 7.22
C VAL A 24 10.83 -5.73 6.27
N LEU A 25 11.99 -5.05 6.35
CA LEU A 25 12.38 -4.03 5.38
C LEU A 25 12.49 -4.63 3.96
N GLU A 26 13.13 -5.78 3.80
CA GLU A 26 13.18 -6.49 2.51
C GLU A 26 11.77 -6.79 1.96
N ALA A 27 10.84 -7.22 2.81
CA ALA A 27 9.46 -7.46 2.40
C ALA A 27 8.76 -6.20 1.89
N LEU A 28 9.08 -5.03 2.46
CA LEU A 28 8.52 -3.75 2.01
C LEU A 28 9.11 -3.29 0.70
N GLU A 29 10.41 -3.50 0.49
CA GLU A 29 11.11 -3.16 -0.75
C GLU A 29 10.46 -3.83 -1.97
N THR A 30 9.89 -5.03 -1.82
CA THR A 30 9.13 -5.74 -2.87
C THR A 30 8.00 -4.90 -3.48
N LEU A 31 7.41 -3.96 -2.74
CA LEU A 31 6.32 -3.11 -3.24
C LEU A 31 6.82 -1.86 -3.97
N PHE A 32 8.08 -1.46 -3.76
CA PHE A 32 8.63 -0.25 -4.34
C PHE A 32 9.22 -0.51 -5.73
N PRO A 33 9.12 0.46 -6.66
CA PRO A 33 9.85 0.36 -7.92
C PRO A 33 11.35 0.46 -7.68
N GLU A 34 12.16 -0.36 -8.37
CA GLU A 34 13.63 -0.37 -8.25
C GLU A 34 14.26 1.01 -8.53
N ASP A 35 13.62 1.83 -9.36
CA ASP A 35 14.12 3.15 -9.77
C ASP A 35 13.60 4.31 -8.90
N LEU A 36 12.92 4.00 -7.78
CA LEU A 36 12.53 4.97 -6.78
C LEU A 36 13.65 5.12 -5.74
N SER A 37 14.21 6.32 -5.63
CA SER A 37 15.26 6.56 -4.66
C SER A 37 14.72 6.57 -3.23
N PRO A 38 15.44 6.00 -2.23
CA PRO A 38 15.05 6.09 -0.83
C PRO A 38 14.89 7.53 -0.32
N GLN A 39 15.62 8.50 -0.88
CA GLN A 39 15.52 9.93 -0.52
C GLN A 39 14.22 10.60 -1.00
N ASP A 40 13.46 9.93 -1.87
CA ASP A 40 12.17 10.39 -2.38
C ASP A 40 10.98 9.84 -1.58
N VAL A 41 11.27 9.08 -0.51
CA VAL A 41 10.32 8.47 0.39
C VAL A 41 10.59 8.99 1.81
N ASP A 42 9.57 9.54 2.45
CA ASP A 42 9.66 9.94 3.86
C ASP A 42 9.51 8.68 4.72
N PHE A 43 10.61 8.16 5.27
CA PHE A 43 10.64 6.97 6.13
C PHE A 43 10.69 7.35 7.61
N GLU A 44 9.91 6.65 8.43
CA GLU A 44 9.86 6.80 9.88
C GLU A 44 9.72 5.43 10.56
N ILE A 45 10.50 5.19 11.61
CA ILE A 45 10.35 4.01 12.48
C ILE A 45 10.03 4.51 13.88
N ILE A 46 8.90 4.04 14.43
CA ILE A 46 8.39 4.43 15.74
C ILE A 46 8.36 3.20 16.63
N GLU A 47 8.98 3.26 17.80
CA GLU A 47 8.84 2.23 18.83
C GLU A 47 7.57 2.49 19.65
N THR A 48 6.74 1.47 19.81
CA THR A 48 5.50 1.50 20.59
C THR A 48 5.31 0.19 21.35
N GLU A 49 4.34 0.14 22.25
CA GLU A 49 3.96 -1.10 22.95
C GLU A 49 2.70 -1.70 22.33
N GLY A 50 2.69 -3.03 22.19
CA GLY A 50 1.51 -3.81 21.82
C GLY A 50 0.54 -4.00 22.98
N TYR A 51 -0.57 -4.68 22.73
CA TYR A 51 -1.64 -4.88 23.72
C TYR A 51 -1.16 -5.52 25.04
N PHE A 52 -0.16 -6.39 24.98
CA PHE A 52 0.44 -7.07 26.14
C PHE A 52 1.71 -6.39 26.67
N GLY A 53 2.01 -5.14 26.28
CA GLY A 53 3.22 -4.42 26.69
C GLY A 53 4.50 -4.87 25.96
N ASN A 54 4.38 -5.74 24.96
CA ASN A 54 5.54 -6.15 24.15
C ASN A 54 5.97 -5.00 23.22
N PRO A 55 7.26 -4.74 23.04
CA PRO A 55 7.72 -3.74 22.10
C PRO A 55 7.33 -4.13 20.67
N ILE A 56 6.84 -3.16 19.92
CA ILE A 56 6.49 -3.25 18.50
C ILE A 56 7.14 -2.06 17.81
N LEU A 57 7.83 -2.29 16.70
CA LEU A 57 8.24 -1.20 15.82
C LEU A 57 7.14 -1.00 14.78
N VAL A 58 6.76 0.26 14.56
CA VAL A 58 5.90 0.67 13.45
C VAL A 58 6.80 1.30 12.42
N MET A 59 6.83 0.75 11.21
CA MET A 59 7.46 1.45 10.11
C MET A 59 6.40 2.12 9.24
N ASP A 60 6.60 3.41 8.99
CA ASP A 60 5.86 4.22 8.04
C ASP A 60 6.76 4.67 6.90
N ALA A 61 6.22 4.62 5.69
CA ALA A 61 6.84 5.20 4.50
C ALA A 61 5.79 6.03 3.76
N GLU A 62 6.13 7.26 3.36
CA GLU A 62 5.22 8.12 2.62
C GLU A 62 5.85 8.69 1.34
N ILE A 63 5.12 8.55 0.23
CA ILE A 63 5.47 9.10 -1.08
C ILE A 63 4.51 10.25 -1.39
N LYS A 64 5.04 11.48 -1.50
CA LYS A 64 4.25 12.71 -1.76
C LYS A 64 4.44 13.31 -3.15
N ARG A 65 5.63 13.14 -3.74
CA ARG A 65 5.96 13.72 -5.05
C ARG A 65 5.13 13.04 -6.13
N SER A 66 4.33 13.82 -6.89
CA SER A 66 3.37 13.26 -7.85
C SER A 66 4.00 12.37 -8.92
N LYS A 67 5.24 12.64 -9.34
CA LYS A 67 6.00 11.76 -10.26
C LYS A 67 6.24 10.37 -9.65
N ASN A 68 6.62 10.34 -8.39
CA ASN A 68 6.98 9.12 -7.65
C ASN A 68 5.74 8.34 -7.24
N VAL A 69 4.67 9.03 -6.83
CA VAL A 69 3.35 8.42 -6.61
C VAL A 69 2.88 7.71 -7.88
N ARG A 70 2.96 8.36 -9.05
CA ARG A 70 2.57 7.73 -10.31
C ARG A 70 3.40 6.49 -10.62
N ARG A 71 4.72 6.55 -10.42
CA ARG A 71 5.61 5.40 -10.60
C ARG A 71 5.24 4.24 -9.67
N PHE A 72 5.01 4.53 -8.39
CA PHE A 72 4.58 3.55 -7.42
C PHE A 72 3.26 2.88 -7.83
N LEU A 73 2.25 3.66 -8.27
CA LEU A 73 0.97 3.11 -8.73
C LEU A 73 1.11 2.26 -10.00
N GLU A 74 1.98 2.67 -10.94
CA GLU A 74 2.27 1.89 -12.15
C GLU A 74 2.97 0.56 -11.80
N ASN A 75 3.95 0.59 -10.89
CA ASN A 75 4.63 -0.60 -10.36
C ASN A 75 3.66 -1.54 -9.63
N LEU A 76 2.91 -1.00 -8.66
CA LEU A 76 1.97 -1.76 -7.85
C LEU A 76 0.94 -2.49 -8.72
N LYS A 77 0.39 -1.82 -9.73
CA LYS A 77 -0.55 -2.45 -10.67
C LYS A 77 0.07 -3.62 -11.43
N ALA A 78 1.35 -3.50 -11.81
CA ALA A 78 2.07 -4.55 -12.52
C ALA A 78 2.38 -5.77 -11.62
N LEU A 79 2.55 -5.55 -10.32
CA LEU A 79 2.80 -6.59 -9.33
C LEU A 79 1.53 -7.36 -8.93
N LEU A 80 0.35 -6.74 -9.03
CA LEU A 80 -0.92 -7.40 -8.71
C LEU A 80 -1.26 -8.50 -9.72
N SER A 81 -1.58 -9.69 -9.20
CA SER A 81 -2.14 -10.77 -10.02
C SER A 81 -3.54 -10.43 -10.53
N GLU A 82 -4.01 -11.11 -11.58
CA GLU A 82 -5.38 -10.91 -12.08
C GLU A 82 -6.43 -11.25 -11.01
N GLU A 83 -6.19 -12.27 -10.19
CA GLU A 83 -7.06 -12.62 -9.06
C GLU A 83 -7.14 -11.47 -8.05
N ASP A 84 -6.00 -10.87 -7.70
CA ASP A 84 -5.96 -9.75 -6.76
C ASP A 84 -6.62 -8.50 -7.35
N LYS A 85 -6.44 -8.22 -8.65
CA LYS A 85 -7.14 -7.13 -9.33
C LYS A 85 -8.65 -7.33 -9.31
N THR A 86 -9.13 -8.54 -9.62
CA THR A 86 -10.55 -8.88 -9.55
C THR A 86 -11.09 -8.69 -8.13
N TYR A 87 -10.40 -9.24 -7.14
CA TYR A 87 -10.78 -9.08 -5.74
C TYR A 87 -10.90 -7.61 -5.31
N LEU A 88 -9.87 -6.81 -5.61
CA LEU A 88 -9.86 -5.37 -5.28
C LEU A 88 -10.95 -4.59 -6.00
N MET A 89 -11.29 -5.00 -7.23
CA MET A 89 -12.35 -4.36 -8.02
C MET A 89 -13.74 -4.66 -7.46
N GLU A 90 -13.98 -5.91 -7.03
CA GLU A 90 -15.23 -6.33 -6.37
C GLU A 90 -15.43 -5.64 -5.02
N HIS A 91 -14.36 -5.50 -4.24
CA HIS A 91 -14.38 -4.95 -2.88
C HIS A 91 -14.02 -3.45 -2.81
N ALA A 92 -13.94 -2.76 -3.95
CA ALA A 92 -13.50 -1.36 -4.02
C ALA A 92 -14.38 -0.41 -3.17
N GLU A 93 -15.68 -0.67 -3.07
CA GLU A 93 -16.60 0.15 -2.24
C GLU A 93 -16.31 0.07 -0.74
N GLU A 94 -15.84 -1.09 -0.27
CA GLU A 94 -15.50 -1.30 1.14
C GLU A 94 -14.08 -0.81 1.45
N LYS A 95 -13.18 -0.96 0.47
CA LYS A 95 -11.78 -0.56 0.58
C LYS A 95 -11.51 0.91 0.31
N VAL A 96 -12.52 1.67 -0.11
CA VAL A 96 -12.43 3.14 -0.23
C VAL A 96 -13.24 3.79 0.89
N ASP A 97 -12.60 4.62 1.68
CA ASP A 97 -13.29 5.40 2.71
C ASP A 97 -13.97 6.66 2.15
N GLU A 98 -14.80 7.29 2.98
CA GLU A 98 -15.51 8.54 2.66
C GLU A 98 -14.56 9.72 2.34
N THR A 99 -13.30 9.63 2.77
CA THR A 99 -12.29 10.65 2.49
C THR A 99 -11.61 10.45 1.13
N GLY A 100 -11.90 9.34 0.43
CA GLY A 100 -11.28 8.96 -0.83
C GLY A 100 -9.90 8.30 -0.69
N THR A 101 -9.63 7.67 0.45
CA THR A 101 -8.44 6.84 0.64
C THR A 101 -8.77 5.40 0.26
N PHE A 102 -7.96 4.81 -0.61
CA PHE A 102 -8.05 3.40 -0.98
C PHE A 102 -7.06 2.57 -0.15
N TYR A 103 -7.55 1.52 0.50
CA TYR A 103 -6.80 0.69 1.44
C TYR A 103 -6.55 -0.71 0.85
N ILE A 104 -5.29 -1.12 0.82
CA ILE A 104 -4.87 -2.45 0.35
C ILE A 104 -3.92 -3.04 1.37
N ARG A 105 -4.16 -4.30 1.75
CA ARG A 105 -3.28 -5.06 2.64
C ARG A 105 -2.60 -6.16 1.85
N PHE A 106 -1.29 -6.26 2.03
CA PHE A 106 -0.47 -7.29 1.42
C PHE A 106 0.09 -8.22 2.48
N ASP A 107 0.16 -9.50 2.14
CA ASP A 107 0.72 -10.52 3.01
C ASP A 107 2.24 -10.27 3.18
N LYS A 108 2.65 -10.03 4.43
CA LYS A 108 4.03 -9.66 4.75
C LYS A 108 5.02 -10.80 4.47
N GLN A 109 4.61 -12.03 4.74
CA GLN A 109 5.45 -13.22 4.56
C GLN A 109 5.65 -13.54 3.08
N LYS A 110 4.60 -13.40 2.27
CA LYS A 110 4.71 -13.51 0.80
C LYS A 110 5.55 -12.39 0.21
N ALA A 111 5.41 -11.17 0.70
CA ALA A 111 6.19 -10.03 0.21
C ALA A 111 7.70 -10.22 0.49
N TYR A 112 8.08 -10.80 1.63
CA TYR A 112 9.47 -11.22 1.91
C TYR A 112 10.00 -12.24 0.90
N LEU A 113 9.13 -13.12 0.38
CA LEU A 113 9.48 -14.06 -0.68
C LEU A 113 9.42 -13.45 -2.09
N GLY A 114 9.21 -12.14 -2.21
CA GLY A 114 9.10 -11.41 -3.48
C GLY A 114 7.73 -11.51 -4.16
N GLU A 115 6.71 -12.04 -3.48
CA GLU A 115 5.35 -12.17 -4.02
C GLU A 115 4.41 -11.11 -3.43
N VAL A 116 3.83 -10.27 -4.29
CA VAL A 116 2.76 -9.35 -3.89
C VAL A 116 1.43 -10.08 -3.92
N LYS A 117 0.83 -10.29 -2.75
CA LYS A 117 -0.49 -10.94 -2.61
C LYS A 117 -1.41 -10.15 -1.70
N VAL A 118 -2.61 -9.85 -2.16
CA VAL A 118 -3.64 -9.19 -1.35
C VAL A 118 -4.18 -10.16 -0.30
N THR A 119 -4.40 -9.67 0.92
CA THR A 119 -4.89 -10.48 2.04
C THR A 119 -5.80 -9.67 2.96
N GLU A 120 -6.69 -10.34 3.68
CA GLU A 120 -7.47 -9.78 4.80
C GLU A 120 -6.90 -10.18 6.18
N GLY A 121 -5.71 -10.78 6.19
CA GLY A 121 -5.00 -11.16 7.41
C GLY A 121 -4.60 -9.97 8.30
N GLU A 122 -4.05 -10.30 9.46
CA GLU A 122 -3.65 -9.33 10.49
C GLU A 122 -2.21 -8.84 10.31
N ASP A 123 -1.29 -9.74 9.95
CA ASP A 123 0.12 -9.43 9.76
C ASP A 123 0.43 -9.02 8.31
N VAL A 124 0.45 -7.71 8.07
CA VAL A 124 0.38 -7.16 6.71
C VAL A 124 1.27 -5.94 6.49
N ILE A 125 1.57 -5.71 5.21
CA ILE A 125 2.00 -4.42 4.70
C ILE A 125 0.75 -3.66 4.23
N HIS A 126 0.41 -2.57 4.92
CA HIS A 126 -0.79 -1.79 4.67
C HIS A 126 -0.48 -0.57 3.79
N VAL A 127 -1.00 -0.59 2.57
CA VAL A 127 -0.88 0.50 1.59
C VAL A 127 -2.16 1.34 1.59
N ARG A 128 -1.99 2.65 1.75
CA ARG A 128 -3.04 3.66 1.79
C ARG A 128 -2.79 4.68 0.69
N ILE A 129 -3.70 4.73 -0.28
CA ILE A 129 -3.56 5.59 -1.46
C ILE A 129 -4.58 6.71 -1.36
N LYS A 130 -4.12 7.97 -1.25
CA LYS A 130 -5.01 9.12 -1.21
C LYS A 130 -5.40 9.53 -2.64
N VAL A 131 -6.44 8.92 -3.18
CA VAL A 131 -6.82 9.07 -4.59
C VAL A 131 -7.32 10.49 -4.90
N LYS A 132 -6.99 11.00 -6.09
CA LYS A 132 -7.53 12.24 -6.65
C LYS A 132 -8.76 11.90 -7.49
N ALA A 133 -9.89 12.52 -7.17
CA ALA A 133 -11.11 12.42 -7.97
C ALA A 133 -11.80 13.79 -8.07
N PHE A 134 -12.51 14.01 -9.18
CA PHE A 134 -13.27 15.24 -9.42
C PHE A 134 -14.70 14.87 -9.86
N PRO A 135 -15.73 15.11 -9.03
CA PRO A 135 -15.66 15.67 -7.68
C PRO A 135 -14.99 14.72 -6.68
N MET A 136 -14.48 15.27 -5.57
CA MET A 136 -13.88 14.47 -4.50
C MET A 136 -14.98 13.79 -3.68
N LYS A 137 -15.49 12.67 -4.20
CA LYS A 137 -16.52 11.83 -3.59
C LYS A 137 -16.12 10.36 -3.66
N LYS A 138 -16.56 9.56 -2.68
CA LYS A 138 -16.27 8.13 -2.61
C LYS A 138 -16.60 7.40 -3.91
N GLU A 139 -17.77 7.62 -4.49
CA GLU A 139 -18.20 6.94 -5.72
C GLU A 139 -17.30 7.28 -6.91
N SER A 140 -16.79 8.51 -6.97
CA SER A 140 -15.87 8.95 -8.02
C SER A 140 -14.48 8.33 -7.86
N VAL A 141 -14.03 8.15 -6.61
CA VAL A 141 -12.79 7.43 -6.29
C VAL A 141 -12.92 5.95 -6.61
N VAL A 142 -14.00 5.30 -6.18
CA VAL A 142 -14.25 3.88 -6.46
C VAL A 142 -14.28 3.64 -7.96
N LYS A 143 -14.96 4.48 -8.73
CA LYS A 143 -14.95 4.41 -10.19
C LYS A 143 -13.52 4.48 -10.76
N SER A 144 -12.73 5.45 -10.29
CA SER A 144 -11.34 5.63 -10.75
C SER A 144 -10.45 4.44 -10.40
N VAL A 145 -10.64 3.84 -9.22
CA VAL A 145 -9.93 2.63 -8.78
C VAL A 145 -10.32 1.43 -9.66
N LYS A 146 -11.62 1.23 -9.92
CA LYS A 146 -12.10 0.14 -10.78
C LYS A 146 -11.57 0.25 -12.20
N GLU A 147 -11.64 1.44 -12.81
CA GLU A 147 -11.08 1.71 -14.14
C GLU A 147 -9.57 1.45 -14.19
N TRP A 148 -8.84 1.86 -13.14
CA TRP A 148 -7.41 1.59 -13.03
C TRP A 148 -7.09 0.10 -12.91
N LEU A 149 -7.90 -0.71 -12.24
CA LEU A 149 -7.68 -2.15 -12.08
C LEU A 149 -8.10 -2.98 -13.31
N SER A 150 -9.04 -2.49 -14.12
CA SER A 150 -9.60 -3.23 -15.27
C SER A 150 -8.74 -3.20 -16.54
N GLU A 151 -7.85 -2.23 -16.66
CA GLU A 151 -6.93 -2.09 -17.80
C GLU A 151 -5.62 -2.87 -17.60
#